data_AF-A0A6A3I6M3-F1
#
_entry.id   AF-A0A6A3I6M3-F1
#
_cell.length_a   1.000
_cell.length_b   1.000
_cell.length_c   1.000
_cell.angle_alpha   90.00
_cell.angle_beta   90.00
_cell.angle_gamma   90.00
#
_symmetry.space_group_name_H-M   'P 1'
#
loop_
_entity.id
_entity.type
_entity.pdbx_description
1 polymer ?
#
loop_
_entity_poly.entity_id
_entity_poly.type
_entity_poly.pdbx_seq_one_letter_code
_entity_poly.pdbx_strand_id
1 'polypeptide(L)'
;MVQLHMPAQTHVELPEFLEGAKAASKAYLKAILSKEFSHFAAGLTHESAAAAELAAYCTPQDYDLWKRAMAYMVKDTNMTLDLLDVELQSAAVASVRYVQLTQTEYEAQTAGPTTLPWLWAPDATIEYMQIRVTTRSLDTMKITLTGQGERVVLQDNTHTWTFGSKVGSPDELDWRIVATGDKNNDEKTLSHTVYADEADDTREKEALDSEEKA
;
A
#
# COMPACT_ATOMS: atom_id res chain seq x y z
N MET A 1 33.39 7.96 -17.43
CA MET A 1 33.77 8.09 -16.00
C MET A 1 32.48 8.41 -15.26
N VAL A 2 31.95 7.48 -14.46
CA VAL A 2 30.70 7.72 -13.72
C VAL A 2 31.07 8.52 -12.48
N GLN A 3 30.90 9.84 -12.53
CA GLN A 3 30.91 10.65 -11.32
C GLN A 3 29.71 10.21 -10.48
N LEU A 4 29.92 9.96 -9.19
CA LEU A 4 28.83 9.90 -8.21
C LEU A 4 28.24 11.31 -8.12
N HIS A 5 27.37 11.70 -9.07
CA HIS A 5 26.64 12.94 -8.94
C HIS A 5 25.60 12.73 -7.84
N MET A 6 25.78 13.47 -6.76
CA MET A 6 24.80 13.64 -5.69
C MET A 6 24.00 14.91 -5.98
N PRO A 7 22.82 15.08 -5.36
CA PRO A 7 22.09 16.34 -5.46
C PRO A 7 23.00 17.53 -5.13
N ALA A 8 23.01 18.54 -5.98
CA ALA A 8 23.98 19.64 -5.83
C ALA A 8 23.67 20.54 -4.62
N GLN A 9 22.41 20.60 -4.18
CA GLN A 9 21.93 21.59 -3.21
C GLN A 9 21.11 21.00 -2.06
N THR A 10 20.78 19.71 -2.11
CA THR A 10 19.84 19.09 -1.18
C THR A 10 20.49 17.95 -0.41
N HIS A 11 20.34 17.98 0.91
CA HIS A 11 20.78 16.92 1.80
C HIS A 11 19.55 16.23 2.40
N VAL A 12 19.55 14.89 2.40
CA VAL A 12 18.48 14.08 2.97
C VAL A 12 19.05 13.28 4.13
N GLU A 13 18.65 13.64 5.34
CA GLU A 13 19.01 12.92 6.55
C GLU A 13 18.17 11.65 6.67
N LEU A 14 18.77 10.49 6.40
CA LEU A 14 18.05 9.22 6.36
C LEU A 14 17.29 8.88 7.65
N PRO A 15 17.79 9.16 8.88
CA PRO A 15 17.02 8.91 10.10
C PRO A 15 15.72 9.73 10.16
N GLU A 16 15.79 11.02 9.83
CA GLU A 16 14.62 11.91 9.82
C GLU A 16 13.65 11.51 8.71
N PHE A 17 14.18 11.21 7.52
CA PHE A 17 13.40 10.69 6.41
C PHE A 17 12.66 9.40 6.79
N LEU A 18 13.29 8.48 7.52
CA LEU A 18 12.66 7.23 7.95
C LEU A 18 11.51 7.45 8.94
N GLU A 19 11.63 8.43 9.84
CA GLU A 19 10.51 8.79 10.74
C GLU A 19 9.34 9.39 9.94
N GLY A 20 9.63 10.27 8.98
CA GLY A 20 8.61 10.77 8.04
C GLY A 20 7.98 9.65 7.22
N ALA A 21 8.79 8.72 6.71
CA ALA A 21 8.32 7.57 5.93
C ALA A 21 7.41 6.66 6.76
N LYS A 22 7.73 6.40 8.04
CA LYS A 22 6.85 5.64 8.95
C LYS A 22 5.52 6.35 9.15
N ALA A 23 5.54 7.64 9.43
CA ALA A 23 4.32 8.42 9.63
C ALA A 23 3.43 8.40 8.37
N ALA A 24 4.03 8.66 7.20
CA ALA A 24 3.33 8.60 5.92
C ALA A 24 2.79 7.20 5.62
N SER A 25 3.57 6.14 5.84
CA SER A 25 3.15 4.75 5.61
C SER A 25 1.97 4.37 6.52
N LYS A 26 1.98 4.80 7.79
CA LYS A 26 0.88 4.55 8.73
C LYS A 26 -0.39 5.28 8.32
N ALA A 27 -0.30 6.55 7.96
CA ALA A 27 -1.44 7.33 7.47
C ALA A 27 -2.01 6.72 6.18
N TYR A 28 -1.13 6.35 5.26
CA TYR A 28 -1.47 5.65 4.02
C TYR A 28 -2.26 4.36 4.28
N LEU A 29 -1.73 3.45 5.12
CA LEU A 29 -2.38 2.17 5.44
C LEU A 29 -3.76 2.39 6.08
N LYS A 30 -3.87 3.34 7.01
CA LYS A 30 -5.16 3.67 7.64
C LYS A 30 -6.18 4.19 6.64
N ALA A 31 -5.76 5.07 5.73
CA ALA A 31 -6.65 5.63 4.74
C ALA A 31 -7.14 4.56 3.77
N ILE A 32 -6.22 3.79 3.18
CA ILE A 32 -6.56 2.80 2.16
C ILE A 32 -7.34 1.61 2.71
N LEU A 33 -6.98 1.10 3.89
CA LEU A 33 -7.65 -0.03 4.53
C LEU A 33 -8.84 0.40 5.38
N SER A 34 -9.42 1.58 5.12
CA SER A 34 -10.64 2.03 5.77
C SER A 34 -11.90 1.62 5.00
N LYS A 35 -12.96 1.34 5.75
CA LYS A 35 -14.29 1.17 5.16
C LYS A 35 -14.77 2.43 4.44
N GLU A 36 -14.42 3.59 4.97
CA GLU A 36 -14.77 4.89 4.40
C GLU A 36 -14.20 5.06 2.98
N PHE A 37 -12.90 4.83 2.81
CA PHE A 37 -12.25 4.95 1.51
C PHE A 37 -12.78 3.92 0.51
N SER A 38 -12.98 2.67 0.92
CA SER A 38 -13.49 1.62 0.03
C SER A 38 -14.94 1.90 -0.44
N HIS A 39 -15.79 2.43 0.44
CA HIS A 39 -17.13 2.88 0.06
C HIS A 39 -17.10 4.08 -0.90
N PHE A 40 -16.26 5.07 -0.64
CA PHE A 40 -16.06 6.22 -1.54
C PHE A 40 -15.54 5.77 -2.91
N ALA A 41 -14.54 4.88 -2.93
CA ALA A 41 -13.98 4.30 -4.13
C ALA A 41 -15.02 3.54 -4.95
N ALA A 42 -15.92 2.81 -4.28
CA ALA A 42 -17.05 2.13 -4.90
C ALA A 42 -18.18 3.08 -5.36
N GLY A 43 -18.13 4.36 -5.00
CA GLY A 43 -19.20 5.33 -5.30
C GLY A 43 -20.45 5.16 -4.44
N LEU A 44 -20.31 4.51 -3.27
CA LEU A 44 -21.37 4.40 -2.27
C LEU A 44 -21.48 5.66 -1.40
N THR A 45 -20.43 6.47 -1.36
CA THR A 45 -20.39 7.79 -0.73
C THR A 45 -19.75 8.81 -1.69
N HIS A 46 -20.08 10.09 -1.51
CA HIS A 46 -19.60 11.18 -2.36
C HIS A 46 -18.33 11.86 -1.84
N GLU A 47 -18.09 11.78 -0.54
CA GLU A 47 -16.96 12.41 0.15
C GLU A 47 -16.25 11.39 1.04
N SER A 48 -14.95 11.58 1.24
CA SER A 48 -14.15 10.82 2.19
C SER A 48 -12.94 11.64 2.65
N ALA A 49 -12.80 11.79 3.96
CA ALA A 49 -11.61 12.34 4.60
C ALA A 49 -10.41 11.42 4.37
N ALA A 50 -10.61 10.09 4.44
CA ALA A 50 -9.57 9.11 4.12
C ALA A 50 -9.07 9.25 2.66
N ALA A 51 -9.97 9.55 1.72
CA ALA A 51 -9.58 9.83 0.33
C ALA A 51 -8.73 11.10 0.20
N ALA A 52 -9.08 12.17 0.92
CA ALA A 52 -8.29 13.40 0.92
C ALA A 52 -6.91 13.20 1.59
N GLU A 53 -6.87 12.44 2.69
CA GLU A 53 -5.64 12.09 3.40
C GLU A 53 -4.72 11.24 2.52
N LEU A 54 -5.24 10.20 1.85
CA LEU A 54 -4.46 9.38 0.94
C LEU A 54 -3.81 10.20 -0.17
N ALA A 55 -4.58 11.11 -0.80
CA ALA A 55 -4.10 11.98 -1.87
C ALA A 55 -2.99 12.97 -1.41
N ALA A 56 -2.89 13.25 -0.11
CA ALA A 56 -1.82 14.07 0.44
C ALA A 56 -0.48 13.33 0.55
N TYR A 57 -0.47 11.99 0.54
CA TYR A 57 0.75 11.19 0.73
C TYR A 57 1.25 10.52 -0.54
N CYS A 58 0.38 10.23 -1.52
CA CYS A 58 0.76 9.52 -2.73
C CYS A 58 0.59 10.35 -4.01
N THR A 59 1.12 9.82 -5.11
CA THR A 59 0.88 10.40 -6.43
C THR A 59 -0.56 10.14 -6.88
N PRO A 60 -1.12 10.98 -7.78
CA PRO A 60 -2.46 10.75 -8.32
C PRO A 60 -2.65 9.35 -8.92
N GLN A 61 -1.58 8.79 -9.47
CA GLN A 61 -1.64 7.49 -10.11
C GLN A 61 -1.68 6.33 -9.10
N ASP A 62 -0.88 6.39 -8.04
CA ASP A 62 -0.94 5.41 -6.94
C ASP A 62 -2.32 5.49 -6.24
N TYR A 63 -2.83 6.71 -6.05
CA TYR A 63 -4.20 6.92 -5.61
C TYR A 63 -5.25 6.24 -6.51
N ASP A 64 -5.18 6.45 -7.83
CA ASP A 64 -6.14 5.87 -8.77
C ASP A 64 -6.03 4.34 -8.90
N LEU A 65 -4.83 3.79 -8.72
CA LEU A 65 -4.61 2.34 -8.64
C LEU A 65 -5.40 1.75 -7.47
N TRP A 66 -5.21 2.33 -6.28
CA TRP A 66 -5.81 1.80 -5.07
C TRP A 66 -7.29 2.12 -4.94
N LYS A 67 -7.74 3.27 -5.44
CA LYS A 67 -9.17 3.56 -5.59
C LYS A 67 -9.85 2.48 -6.45
N ARG A 68 -9.26 2.08 -7.58
CA ARG A 68 -9.82 0.98 -8.40
C ARG A 68 -9.81 -0.36 -7.65
N ALA A 69 -8.71 -0.69 -6.98
CA ALA A 69 -8.60 -1.94 -6.23
C ALA A 69 -9.62 -2.05 -5.08
N MET A 70 -9.83 -0.97 -4.32
CA MET A 70 -10.81 -0.94 -3.23
C MET A 70 -12.25 -0.93 -3.76
N ALA A 71 -12.51 -0.24 -4.88
CA ALA A 71 -13.82 -0.31 -5.53
C ALA A 71 -14.18 -1.74 -5.98
N TYR A 72 -13.22 -2.45 -6.57
CA TYR A 72 -13.37 -3.85 -6.98
C TYR A 72 -13.68 -4.76 -5.77
N MET A 73 -12.96 -4.59 -4.67
CA MET A 73 -13.17 -5.37 -3.45
C MET A 73 -14.61 -5.27 -2.92
N VAL A 74 -15.18 -4.07 -2.94
CA VAL A 74 -16.56 -3.85 -2.49
C VAL A 74 -17.56 -4.40 -3.51
N LYS A 75 -17.39 -4.09 -4.79
CA LYS A 75 -18.39 -4.36 -5.83
C LYS A 75 -18.40 -5.81 -6.30
N ASP A 76 -17.22 -6.40 -6.43
CA ASP A 76 -17.05 -7.69 -7.10
C ASP A 76 -16.83 -8.82 -6.09
N THR A 77 -16.24 -8.54 -4.91
CA THR A 77 -16.03 -9.56 -3.87
C THR A 77 -16.89 -9.38 -2.63
N ASN A 78 -17.76 -8.35 -2.61
CA ASN A 78 -18.65 -8.04 -1.47
C ASN A 78 -17.90 -7.92 -0.12
N MET A 79 -16.62 -7.52 -0.17
CA MET A 79 -15.71 -7.48 0.96
C MET A 79 -15.36 -6.03 1.31
N THR A 80 -15.30 -5.72 2.59
CA THR A 80 -14.73 -4.46 3.09
C THR A 80 -13.65 -4.77 4.13
N LEU A 81 -12.63 -3.91 4.17
CA LEU A 81 -11.57 -3.94 5.18
C LEU A 81 -11.70 -2.73 6.08
N ASP A 82 -11.31 -2.91 7.34
CA ASP A 82 -11.22 -1.83 8.31
C ASP A 82 -9.99 -2.08 9.21
N LEU A 83 -8.95 -1.27 9.05
CA LEU A 83 -7.73 -1.35 9.85
C LEU A 83 -7.99 -0.75 11.24
N LEU A 84 -8.15 -1.62 12.23
CA LEU A 84 -8.45 -1.23 13.61
C LEU A 84 -7.19 -0.71 14.32
N ASP A 85 -6.06 -1.36 14.10
CA ASP A 85 -4.77 -0.95 14.65
C ASP A 85 -3.61 -1.35 13.72
N VAL A 86 -2.53 -0.58 13.79
CA VAL A 86 -1.29 -0.85 13.07
C VAL A 86 -0.09 -0.37 13.90
N GLU A 87 0.78 -1.32 14.20
CA GLU A 87 2.07 -1.11 14.84
C GLU A 87 3.19 -1.31 13.82
N LEU A 88 3.91 -0.23 13.47
CA LEU A 88 5.12 -0.33 12.64
C LEU A 88 6.30 -0.75 13.52
N GLN A 89 6.71 -2.02 13.42
CA GLN A 89 7.79 -2.60 14.22
C GLN A 89 9.17 -2.17 13.74
N SER A 90 9.33 -1.99 12.43
CA SER A 90 10.60 -1.57 11.85
C SER A 90 10.42 -0.83 10.53
N ALA A 91 11.40 -0.01 10.18
CA ALA A 91 11.55 0.61 8.87
C ALA A 91 13.03 0.64 8.50
N ALA A 92 13.35 0.29 7.26
CA ALA A 92 14.71 0.29 6.76
C ALA A 92 14.76 0.78 5.30
N VAL A 93 15.79 1.54 4.96
CA VAL A 93 16.05 1.91 3.57
C VAL A 93 16.55 0.67 2.82
N ALA A 94 15.80 0.26 1.80
CA ALA A 94 16.17 -0.86 0.94
C ALA A 94 17.04 -0.41 -0.24
N SER A 95 16.79 0.79 -0.79
CA SER A 95 17.62 1.36 -1.86
C SER A 95 17.40 2.85 -2.00
N VAL A 96 18.42 3.57 -2.47
CA VAL A 96 18.33 4.97 -2.91
C VAL A 96 18.74 5.04 -4.37
N ARG A 97 17.98 5.77 -5.19
CA ARG A 97 18.28 6.03 -6.60
C ARG A 97 18.22 7.51 -6.85
N TYR A 98 19.30 8.06 -7.40
CA TYR A 98 19.36 9.42 -7.93
C TYR A 98 19.46 9.35 -9.45
N VAL A 99 18.67 10.18 -10.13
CA VAL A 99 18.72 10.34 -11.59
C VAL A 99 18.47 11.79 -11.98
N GLN A 100 18.95 12.17 -13.15
CA GLN A 100 18.49 13.39 -13.84
C GLN A 100 17.48 13.00 -14.91
N LEU A 101 16.35 13.70 -14.93
CA LEU A 101 15.25 13.48 -15.85
C LEU A 101 15.05 14.71 -16.75
N THR A 102 14.65 14.47 -17.98
CA THR A 102 13.97 15.48 -18.80
C THR A 102 12.58 15.78 -18.21
N GLN A 103 11.97 16.90 -18.62
CA GLN A 103 10.59 17.23 -18.24
C GLN A 103 9.62 16.09 -18.60
N THR A 104 9.74 15.53 -19.81
CA THR A 104 8.92 14.42 -20.28
C THR A 104 9.08 13.15 -19.43
N GLU A 105 10.31 12.81 -19.05
CA GLU A 105 10.56 11.63 -18.20
C GLU A 105 10.03 11.84 -16.78
N TYR A 106 10.16 13.05 -16.23
CA TYR A 106 9.58 13.38 -14.93
C TYR A 106 8.05 13.29 -14.96
N GLU A 107 7.41 13.86 -15.97
CA GLU A 107 5.97 13.73 -16.16
C GLU A 107 5.55 12.26 -16.28
N ALA A 108 6.29 11.45 -17.03
CA ALA A 108 6.06 10.01 -17.13
C ALA A 108 6.24 9.28 -15.79
N GLN A 109 7.19 9.70 -14.94
CA GLN A 109 7.34 9.17 -13.57
C GLN A 109 6.17 9.56 -12.67
N THR A 110 5.64 10.77 -12.80
CA THR A 110 4.47 11.20 -12.01
C THR A 110 3.16 10.59 -12.52
N ALA A 111 3.09 10.27 -13.81
CA ALA A 111 1.95 9.64 -14.46
C ALA A 111 1.94 8.11 -14.30
N GLY A 112 3.08 7.48 -13.99
CA GLY A 112 3.07 6.14 -13.42
C GLY A 112 4.39 5.41 -13.28
N PRO A 113 4.39 4.08 -12.96
CA PRO A 113 5.58 3.31 -12.66
C PRO A 113 6.40 3.14 -13.94
N THR A 114 7.20 4.15 -14.23
CA THR A 114 8.17 4.12 -15.29
C THR A 114 9.48 3.64 -14.68
N THR A 115 10.20 2.77 -15.37
CA THR A 115 11.55 2.41 -14.91
C THR A 115 12.42 3.66 -15.03
N LEU A 116 13.04 4.10 -13.93
CA LEU A 116 13.97 5.24 -14.01
C LEU A 116 15.08 4.91 -15.03
N PRO A 117 15.46 5.88 -15.88
CA PRO A 117 16.48 5.66 -16.88
C PRO A 117 17.82 5.37 -16.21
N TRP A 118 18.59 4.45 -16.80
CA TRP A 118 19.92 4.10 -16.31
C TRP A 118 20.98 5.15 -16.69
N LEU A 119 20.81 5.79 -17.85
CA LEU A 119 21.67 6.86 -18.36
C LEU A 119 20.82 8.12 -18.53
N TRP A 120 21.40 9.28 -18.22
CA TRP A 120 20.70 10.55 -18.36
C TRP A 120 20.78 11.04 -19.80
N ALA A 121 19.67 11.60 -20.28
CA ALA A 121 19.68 12.34 -21.52
C ALA A 121 20.54 13.61 -21.38
N PRO A 122 21.22 14.08 -22.44
CA PRO A 122 22.05 15.30 -22.38
C PRO A 122 21.28 16.56 -21.98
N ASP A 123 19.97 16.59 -22.20
CA ASP A 123 19.04 17.66 -21.87
C ASP A 123 18.28 17.42 -20.55
N ALA A 124 18.65 16.41 -19.76
CA ALA A 124 18.08 16.16 -18.45
C ALA A 124 18.51 17.24 -17.45
N THR A 125 17.53 17.93 -16.86
CA THR A 125 17.78 19.03 -15.91
C THR A 125 17.09 18.84 -14.56
N ILE A 126 16.16 17.90 -14.44
CA ILE A 126 15.40 17.66 -13.21
C ILE A 126 16.15 16.63 -12.38
N GLU A 127 16.71 17.07 -11.26
CA GLU A 127 17.30 16.16 -10.28
C GLU A 127 16.20 15.48 -9.48
N TYR A 128 16.12 14.15 -9.58
CA TYR A 128 15.06 13.35 -8.96
C TYR A 128 15.65 12.21 -8.14
N MET A 129 15.06 11.97 -6.97
CA MET A 129 15.47 10.90 -6.08
C MET A 129 14.29 9.98 -5.76
N GLN A 130 14.55 8.67 -5.77
CA GLN A 130 13.68 7.66 -5.20
C GLN A 130 14.35 6.97 -4.02
N ILE A 131 13.63 6.90 -2.90
CA ILE A 131 14.04 6.13 -1.72
C ILE A 131 13.03 5.02 -1.51
N ARG A 132 13.51 3.78 -1.57
CA ARG A 132 12.71 2.60 -1.25
C ARG A 132 12.90 2.25 0.22
N VAL A 133 11.79 2.15 0.95
CA VAL A 133 11.75 1.78 2.37
C VAL A 133 10.97 0.48 2.51
N THR A 134 11.48 -0.44 3.32
CA THR A 134 10.74 -1.62 3.74
C THR A 134 10.31 -1.44 5.19
N THR A 135 9.03 -1.68 5.50
CA THR A 135 8.52 -1.68 6.87
C THR A 135 7.94 -3.05 7.22
N ARG A 136 8.09 -3.45 8.48
CA ARG A 136 7.33 -4.56 9.05
C ARG A 136 6.25 -3.99 9.96
N SER A 137 5.02 -4.48 9.82
CA SER A 137 3.89 -4.06 10.63
C SER A 137 3.16 -5.25 11.24
N LEU A 138 2.56 -5.00 12.40
CA LEU A 138 1.56 -5.87 12.99
C LEU A 138 0.21 -5.15 12.90
N ASP A 139 -0.69 -5.71 12.09
CA ASP A 139 -1.94 -5.07 11.70
C ASP A 139 -3.12 -5.85 12.27
N THR A 140 -4.01 -5.16 12.97
CA THR A 140 -5.31 -5.71 13.38
C THR A 140 -6.35 -5.25 12.38
N MET A 141 -6.82 -6.17 11.55
CA MET A 141 -7.78 -5.88 10.48
C MET A 141 -9.12 -6.54 10.75
N LYS A 142 -10.20 -5.78 10.57
CA LYS A 142 -11.54 -6.31 10.47
C LYS A 142 -11.91 -6.51 9.00
N ILE A 143 -12.25 -7.74 8.65
CA ILE A 143 -12.72 -8.14 7.33
C ILE A 143 -14.21 -8.42 7.45
N THR A 144 -15.01 -7.75 6.61
CA THR A 144 -16.45 -7.99 6.54
C THR A 144 -16.79 -8.53 5.17
N LEU A 145 -17.47 -9.67 5.12
CA LEU A 145 -17.96 -10.27 3.89
C LEU A 145 -19.49 -10.31 3.94
N THR A 146 -20.13 -9.70 2.94
CA THR A 146 -21.59 -9.57 2.93
C THR A 146 -22.26 -10.94 2.97
N GLY A 147 -23.12 -11.16 3.96
CA GLY A 147 -23.84 -12.43 4.15
C GLY A 147 -23.04 -13.54 4.86
N GLN A 148 -21.75 -13.35 5.14
CA GLN A 148 -20.90 -14.35 5.84
C GLN A 148 -20.33 -13.85 7.18
N GLY A 149 -20.60 -12.60 7.54
CA GLY A 149 -20.24 -12.03 8.84
C GLY A 149 -18.92 -11.26 8.83
N GLU A 150 -18.42 -11.02 10.04
CA GLU A 150 -17.22 -10.22 10.28
C GLU A 150 -16.15 -11.09 10.94
N ARG A 151 -14.89 -10.88 10.58
CA ARG A 151 -13.73 -11.53 11.18
C ARG A 151 -12.69 -10.49 11.52
N VAL A 152 -12.03 -10.63 12.66
CA VAL A 152 -10.87 -9.83 13.03
C VAL A 152 -9.64 -10.71 12.90
N VAL A 153 -8.63 -10.23 12.19
CA VAL A 153 -7.38 -10.96 11.92
C VAL A 153 -6.20 -10.10 12.34
N LEU A 154 -5.19 -10.77 12.90
CA LEU A 154 -3.89 -10.17 13.16
C LEU A 154 -2.93 -10.59 12.03
N GLN A 155 -2.24 -9.64 11.42
CA GLN A 155 -1.36 -9.88 10.29
C GLN A 155 0.02 -9.29 10.54
N ASP A 156 1.05 -10.09 10.29
CA ASP A 156 2.44 -9.64 10.26
C ASP A 156 2.83 -9.40 8.80
N ASN A 157 2.87 -8.12 8.41
CA ASN A 157 3.02 -7.70 7.03
C ASN A 157 4.40 -7.08 6.79
N THR A 158 4.95 -7.33 5.60
CA THR A 158 6.12 -6.59 5.09
C THR A 158 5.70 -5.75 3.90
N HIS A 159 5.76 -4.43 4.08
CA HIS A 159 5.40 -3.44 3.07
C HIS A 159 6.66 -2.83 2.47
N THR A 160 6.63 -2.60 1.17
CA THR A 160 7.65 -1.84 0.43
C THR A 160 7.04 -0.55 -0.08
N TRP A 161 7.67 0.56 0.28
CA TRP A 161 7.27 1.91 -0.06
C TRP A 161 8.33 2.50 -0.97
N THR A 162 7.94 3.05 -2.12
CA THR A 162 8.84 3.87 -2.93
C THR A 162 8.39 5.31 -2.79
N PHE A 163 9.27 6.14 -2.21
CA PHE A 163 9.10 7.59 -2.13
C PHE A 163 9.86 8.25 -3.25
N GLY A 164 9.28 9.26 -3.89
CA GLY A 164 9.89 10.04 -4.95
C GLY A 164 9.78 11.53 -4.69
N SER A 165 10.84 12.28 -5.01
CA SER A 165 10.85 13.75 -4.92
C SER A 165 11.84 14.35 -5.90
N LYS A 166 11.56 15.57 -6.36
CA LYS A 166 12.62 16.44 -6.90
C LYS A 166 13.58 16.78 -5.76
N VAL A 167 14.86 16.88 -6.08
CA VAL A 167 15.94 17.16 -5.11
C VAL A 167 16.92 18.22 -5.63
N GLY A 168 16.57 18.92 -6.70
CA GLY A 168 17.41 19.98 -7.28
C GLY A 168 17.58 21.17 -6.33
N SER A 169 16.58 21.43 -5.48
CA SER A 169 16.62 22.44 -4.43
C SER A 169 15.77 22.02 -3.22
N PRO A 170 16.04 22.56 -2.01
CA PRO A 170 15.23 22.28 -0.83
C PRO A 170 13.75 22.69 -0.96
N ASP A 171 13.46 23.76 -1.71
CA ASP A 171 12.09 24.27 -1.90
C ASP A 171 11.24 23.38 -2.83
N GLU A 172 11.88 22.48 -3.59
CA GLU A 172 11.22 21.52 -4.47
C GLU A 172 10.99 20.15 -3.82
N LEU A 173 11.41 19.98 -2.56
CA LEU A 173 11.20 18.73 -1.83
C LEU A 173 9.71 18.50 -1.59
N ASP A 174 9.16 17.49 -2.24
CA ASP A 174 7.79 17.00 -2.06
C ASP A 174 7.81 15.47 -2.16
N TRP A 175 8.15 14.83 -1.04
CA TRP A 175 8.22 13.37 -0.95
C TRP A 175 6.82 12.76 -1.04
N ARG A 176 6.56 12.04 -2.13
CA ARG A 176 5.31 11.31 -2.34
C ARG A 176 5.55 9.82 -2.47
N ILE A 177 4.61 9.02 -2.01
CA ILE A 177 4.55 7.59 -2.29
C ILE A 177 4.20 7.43 -3.77
N VAL A 178 5.15 6.92 -4.55
CA VAL A 178 5.00 6.71 -6.00
C VAL A 178 4.57 5.29 -6.34
N ALA A 179 4.87 4.34 -5.45
CA ALA A 179 4.48 2.96 -5.59
C ALA A 179 4.57 2.25 -4.24
N THR A 180 3.59 1.39 -3.98
CA THR A 180 3.57 0.43 -2.88
C THR A 180 3.74 -0.99 -3.41
N GLY A 181 4.33 -1.88 -2.61
CA GLY A 181 4.35 -3.30 -2.92
C GLY A 181 4.42 -4.13 -1.65
N ASP A 182 3.55 -5.12 -1.55
CA ASP A 182 3.50 -5.99 -0.38
C ASP A 182 4.15 -7.33 -0.72
N LYS A 183 5.06 -7.78 0.15
CA LYS A 183 5.45 -9.19 0.18
C LYS A 183 4.64 -9.83 1.27
N ASN A 184 3.65 -10.59 0.84
CA ASN A 184 2.90 -11.46 1.73
C ASN A 184 3.88 -12.51 2.26
N ASN A 185 3.99 -12.66 3.58
CA ASN A 185 4.42 -13.94 4.11
C ASN A 185 3.37 -14.97 3.67
N ASP A 186 3.79 -16.19 3.35
CA ASP A 186 2.98 -17.28 2.80
C ASP A 186 1.74 -17.68 3.65
N GLU A 187 1.46 -16.97 4.75
CA GLU A 187 0.35 -17.17 5.69
C GLU A 187 -0.90 -16.32 5.42
N LYS A 188 -1.00 -15.63 4.26
CA LYS A 188 -2.33 -15.30 3.69
C LYS A 188 -2.89 -16.47 2.87
N THR A 189 -2.64 -17.69 3.30
CA THR A 189 -3.77 -18.59 3.55
C THR A 189 -4.74 -17.80 4.44
N LEU A 190 -5.65 -17.04 3.82
CA LEU A 190 -7.06 -17.13 4.21
C LEU A 190 -7.21 -18.57 4.63
N SER A 191 -7.46 -18.84 5.90
CA SER A 191 -7.67 -20.19 6.39
C SER A 191 -8.70 -20.84 5.47
N HIS A 192 -8.20 -21.55 4.45
CA HIS A 192 -8.98 -22.43 3.58
C HIS A 192 -9.63 -23.51 4.44
N THR A 193 -9.20 -23.63 5.70
CA THR A 193 -9.74 -24.43 6.78
C THR A 193 -11.08 -23.96 7.37
N VAL A 194 -11.70 -22.83 6.97
CA VAL A 194 -12.99 -22.44 7.61
C VAL A 194 -14.03 -21.98 6.60
N TYR A 195 -14.27 -22.79 5.55
CA TYR A 195 -15.54 -22.78 4.79
C TYR A 195 -15.90 -24.12 4.10
N ALA A 196 -15.11 -25.19 4.24
CA ALA A 196 -15.43 -26.50 3.64
C ALA A 196 -15.76 -27.61 4.66
N ASP A 197 -15.09 -27.69 5.82
CA ASP A 197 -15.15 -28.92 6.64
C ASP A 197 -16.06 -28.87 7.88
N GLU A 198 -16.63 -27.72 8.25
CA GLU A 198 -17.51 -27.66 9.46
C GLU A 198 -19.01 -27.75 9.15
N ALA A 199 -19.44 -27.63 7.89
CA ALA A 199 -20.86 -27.73 7.53
C ALA A 199 -21.29 -29.13 7.04
N ASP A 200 -20.33 -29.97 6.64
CA ASP A 200 -20.60 -31.33 6.15
C ASP A 200 -20.55 -32.37 7.29
N ASP A 201 -19.61 -32.21 8.23
CA ASP A 201 -19.40 -33.17 9.32
C ASP A 201 -20.51 -33.16 10.39
N THR A 202 -21.33 -32.10 10.45
CA THR A 202 -22.52 -32.07 11.33
C THR A 202 -23.74 -32.72 10.69
N ARG A 203 -23.89 -32.63 9.35
CA ARG A 203 -25.00 -33.26 8.63
C ARG A 203 -24.82 -34.76 8.46
N GLU A 204 -23.58 -35.23 8.26
CA GLU A 204 -23.31 -36.68 8.22
C GLU A 204 -23.49 -37.33 9.60
N LYS A 205 -23.06 -36.68 10.69
CA LYS A 205 -23.27 -37.22 12.05
C LYS A 205 -24.73 -37.26 12.49
N GLU A 206 -25.54 -36.25 12.16
CA GLU A 206 -26.97 -36.26 12.49
C GLU A 206 -27.77 -37.27 11.65
N ALA A 207 -27.35 -37.53 10.40
CA ALA A 207 -27.96 -38.56 9.56
C ALA A 207 -27.64 -39.98 10.07
N LEU A 208 -26.39 -40.25 10.45
CA LEU A 208 -25.94 -41.56 10.95
C LEU A 208 -26.56 -41.93 12.31
N ASP A 209 -26.69 -40.99 13.24
CA ASP A 209 -27.31 -41.24 14.56
C ASP A 209 -28.84 -41.47 14.48
N SER A 210 -29.47 -41.05 13.38
CA SER A 210 -30.92 -41.23 13.16
C SER A 210 -31.27 -42.56 12.49
N GLU A 211 -30.34 -43.18 11.75
CA GLU A 211 -30.52 -44.51 11.16
C GLU A 211 -30.20 -45.65 12.13
N GLU A 212 -29.42 -45.42 13.20
CA GLU A 212 -29.08 -46.45 14.20
C GLU A 212 -30.15 -46.61 15.32
N LYS A 213 -31.20 -45.79 15.30
CA LYS A 213 -32.30 -45.82 16.31
C LYS A 213 -33.70 -46.09 15.74
N ALA A 214 -33.82 -46.55 14.50
CA ALA A 214 -35.10 -46.93 13.88
C ALA A 214 -35.26 -48.45 13.72
#